data_AF-D8EXV3-F1
#
_entry.id   AF-D8EXV3-F1
#
_cell.length_a   1.000
_cell.length_b   1.000
_cell.length_c   1.000
_cell.angle_alpha   90.00
_cell.angle_beta   90.00
_cell.angle_gamma   90.00
#
_symmetry.space_group_name_H-M   'P 1'
#
loop_
_entity.id
_entity.type
_entity.pdbx_description
1 polymer ?
#
loop_
_entity_poly.entity_id
_entity_poly.type
_entity_poly.pdbx_seq_one_letter_code
_entity_poly.pdbx_strand_id
1 'polypeptide(L)'
;CLGMGLTTERSLAALYRSIHMEVNRLCLESKIRPVLIIDEAQYLRNEVLENLRLLTNYEMDSQNRLCMIFVGQAELRRRLSLSVHEPLAQRLVVRYHISGLAKEELLPYLKHRLELAGTQMDLFEQPALEALFQATNGLPRKINLLAHLSLNVAALQNAQLVSAEHILTAVEETG
;
A
#
# COMPACT_ATOMS: atom_id res chain seq x y z
N CYS A 1 -7.80 10.56 14.09
CA CYS A 1 -8.66 11.67 14.59
C CYS A 1 -8.08 13.06 14.36
N LEU A 2 -6.76 13.30 14.47
CA LEU A 2 -6.17 14.62 14.19
C LEU A 2 -6.26 15.09 12.72
N GLY A 3 -6.36 14.17 11.76
CA GLY A 3 -6.41 14.52 10.33
C GLY A 3 -7.72 15.11 9.81
N MET A 4 -8.82 15.08 10.59
CA MET A 4 -10.15 15.60 10.18
C MET A 4 -10.61 16.81 11.02
N GLY A 5 -9.79 17.33 11.94
CA GLY A 5 -10.16 18.47 12.79
C GLY A 5 -11.27 18.20 13.82
N LEU A 6 -11.63 16.93 14.05
CA LEU A 6 -12.70 16.55 14.98
C LEU A 6 -12.23 16.60 16.44
N THR A 7 -13.06 17.12 17.33
CA THR A 7 -12.84 17.10 18.78
C THR A 7 -12.91 15.67 19.33
N THR A 8 -12.15 15.38 20.39
CA THR A 8 -12.11 14.02 20.99
C THR A 8 -13.40 13.75 21.76
N GLU A 9 -14.38 13.13 21.09
CA GLU A 9 -15.67 12.73 21.64
C GLU A 9 -15.53 11.56 22.65
N ARG A 10 -16.17 11.66 23.82
CA ARG A 10 -16.08 10.65 24.90
C ARG A 10 -16.92 9.40 24.66
N SER A 11 -17.79 9.37 23.64
CA SER A 11 -18.64 8.21 23.33
C SER A 11 -18.54 7.82 21.86
N LEU A 12 -18.54 6.52 21.59
CA LEU A 12 -18.45 5.96 20.24
C LEU A 12 -19.60 6.45 19.35
N ALA A 13 -20.82 6.56 19.91
CA ALA A 13 -21.98 7.07 19.20
C ALA A 13 -21.84 8.55 18.81
N ALA A 14 -21.23 9.38 19.67
CA ALA A 14 -21.00 10.78 19.33
C ALA A 14 -19.93 10.93 18.26
N LEU A 15 -18.85 10.13 18.32
CA LEU A 15 -17.84 10.09 17.26
C LEU A 15 -18.44 9.73 15.89
N TYR A 16 -19.31 8.71 15.85
CA TYR A 16 -20.02 8.33 14.62
C TYR A 16 -20.86 9.47 14.05
N ARG A 17 -21.63 10.16 14.90
CA ARG A 17 -22.43 11.31 14.49
C ARG A 17 -21.55 12.43 13.94
N SER A 18 -20.44 12.75 14.62
CA SER A 18 -19.53 13.81 14.19
C SER A 18 -18.89 13.50 12.84
N ILE A 19 -18.46 12.26 12.59
CA ILE A 19 -17.96 11.83 11.28
C ILE A 19 -19.07 11.94 10.22
N HIS A 20 -20.29 11.46 10.50
CA HIS A 20 -21.41 11.54 9.55
C HIS A 20 -21.78 12.98 9.20
N MET A 21 -21.84 13.87 10.19
CA MET A 21 -22.11 15.29 9.96
C MET A 21 -21.06 15.91 9.06
N GLU A 22 -19.78 15.62 9.33
CA GLU A 22 -18.68 16.19 8.55
C GLU A 22 -18.63 15.64 7.11
N VAL A 23 -18.84 14.33 6.94
CA VAL A 23 -18.94 13.74 5.59
C VAL A 23 -20.12 14.34 4.81
N ASN A 24 -21.27 14.52 5.46
CA ASN A 24 -22.42 15.17 4.83
C ASN A 24 -22.13 16.61 4.43
N ARG A 25 -21.48 17.38 5.32
CA ARG A 25 -21.06 18.76 5.05
C ARG A 25 -20.14 18.83 3.83
N LEU A 26 -19.10 17.99 3.79
CA LEU A 26 -18.16 17.90 2.66
C LEU A 26 -18.86 17.55 1.35
N CYS A 27 -19.75 16.56 1.37
CA CYS A 27 -20.45 16.10 0.17
C CYS A 27 -21.50 17.11 -0.33
N LEU A 28 -22.31 17.68 0.56
CA LEU A 28 -23.46 18.51 0.20
C LEU A 28 -23.08 19.97 -0.03
N GLU A 29 -22.25 20.54 0.84
CA GLU A 29 -21.89 21.96 0.78
C GLU A 29 -20.67 22.17 -0.11
N SER A 30 -19.64 21.35 0.07
CA SER A 30 -18.34 21.52 -0.62
C SER A 30 -18.23 20.71 -1.92
N LYS A 31 -19.19 19.81 -2.20
CA LYS A 31 -19.15 18.87 -3.34
C LYS A 31 -17.88 17.99 -3.36
N ILE A 32 -17.29 17.74 -2.20
CA ILE A 32 -16.11 16.89 -2.01
C ILE A 32 -16.56 15.53 -1.50
N ARG A 33 -16.14 14.45 -2.16
CA ARG A 33 -16.36 13.08 -1.70
C ARG A 33 -15.15 12.59 -0.91
N PRO A 34 -15.24 12.46 0.42
CA PRO A 34 -14.11 12.00 1.22
C PRO A 34 -13.78 10.53 0.95
N VAL A 35 -12.48 10.22 1.06
CA VAL A 35 -11.95 8.85 1.01
C VAL A 35 -11.26 8.58 2.34
N LEU A 36 -11.69 7.54 3.04
CA LEU A 36 -11.05 7.06 4.25
C LEU A 36 -10.14 5.88 3.91
N ILE A 37 -8.84 6.10 4.02
CA ILE A 37 -7.82 5.06 3.84
C ILE A 37 -7.41 4.55 5.22
N ILE A 38 -7.53 3.25 5.42
CA ILE A 38 -7.11 2.57 6.65
C ILE A 38 -5.94 1.68 6.27
N ASP A 39 -4.74 2.12 6.62
CA ASP A 39 -3.52 1.35 6.45
C ASP A 39 -3.33 0.35 7.61
N GLU A 40 -2.64 -0.75 7.32
CA GLU A 40 -2.40 -1.85 8.26
C GLU A 40 -3.68 -2.37 8.95
N ALA A 41 -4.79 -2.44 8.20
CA ALA A 41 -6.11 -2.75 8.72
C ALA A 41 -6.22 -4.15 9.34
N GLN A 42 -5.26 -5.05 9.12
CA GLN A 42 -5.19 -6.33 9.84
C GLN A 42 -4.98 -6.18 11.36
N TYR A 43 -4.60 -5.01 11.87
CA TYR A 43 -4.52 -4.77 13.31
C TYR A 43 -5.83 -4.28 13.93
N LEU A 44 -6.84 -3.95 13.11
CA LEU A 44 -8.15 -3.57 13.64
C LEU A 44 -8.79 -4.74 14.38
N ARG A 45 -9.38 -4.46 15.54
CA ARG A 45 -10.21 -5.42 16.27
C ARG A 45 -11.49 -5.70 15.50
N ASN A 46 -12.05 -6.91 15.63
CA ASN A 46 -13.28 -7.30 14.95
C ASN A 46 -14.45 -6.34 15.22
N GLU A 47 -14.60 -5.90 16.47
CA GLU A 47 -15.62 -4.91 16.87
C GLU A 47 -15.50 -3.60 16.08
N VAL A 48 -14.28 -3.14 15.81
CA VAL A 48 -14.05 -1.91 15.04
C VAL A 48 -14.42 -2.11 13.59
N LEU A 49 -14.04 -3.26 12.99
CA LEU A 49 -14.43 -3.60 11.61
C LEU A 49 -15.95 -3.61 11.44
N GLU A 50 -16.68 -4.23 12.37
CA GLU A 50 -18.15 -4.23 12.36
C GLU A 50 -18.72 -2.81 12.44
N ASN A 51 -18.17 -1.97 13.31
CA ASN A 51 -18.67 -0.62 13.46
C ASN A 51 -18.30 0.28 12.25
N LEU A 52 -17.25 -0.03 11.48
CA LEU A 52 -16.92 0.72 10.25
C LEU A 52 -18.01 0.59 9.18
N ARG A 53 -18.76 -0.52 9.15
CA ARG A 53 -19.93 -0.65 8.28
C ARG A 53 -20.91 0.50 8.48
N LEU A 54 -21.09 0.96 9.72
CA LEU A 54 -22.03 2.04 10.03
C LEU A 54 -21.68 3.35 9.32
N LEU A 55 -20.39 3.58 9.02
CA LEU A 55 -19.91 4.80 8.36
C LEU A 55 -20.19 4.88 6.87
N THR A 56 -20.61 3.80 6.21
CA THR A 56 -21.00 3.85 4.80
C THR A 56 -22.51 4.01 4.61
N ASN A 57 -23.32 3.89 5.67
CA ASN A 57 -24.77 3.93 5.54
C ASN A 57 -25.28 5.38 5.60
N TYR A 58 -25.46 5.99 4.43
CA TYR A 58 -26.09 7.32 4.29
C TYR A 58 -27.42 7.22 3.57
N GLU A 59 -28.43 7.95 4.08
CA GLU A 59 -29.79 8.04 3.53
C GLU A 59 -30.40 6.66 3.18
N MET A 60 -30.49 5.76 4.17
CA MET A 60 -30.97 4.38 3.97
C MET A 60 -30.23 3.63 2.85
N ASP A 61 -28.90 3.69 2.85
CA ASP A 61 -28.01 3.14 1.83
C ASP A 61 -28.25 3.64 0.38
N SER A 62 -29.02 4.71 0.17
CA SER A 62 -29.28 5.26 -1.18
C SER A 62 -28.14 6.11 -1.74
N GLN A 63 -27.18 6.53 -0.91
CA GLN A 63 -26.04 7.35 -1.34
C GLN A 63 -24.71 6.86 -0.75
N ASN A 64 -23.74 6.58 -1.64
CA ASN A 64 -22.36 6.31 -1.25
C ASN A 64 -21.59 7.63 -1.05
N ARG A 65 -21.71 8.22 0.15
CA ARG A 65 -21.05 9.50 0.50
C ARG A 65 -19.62 9.35 0.98
N LEU A 66 -19.23 8.17 1.46
CA LEU A 66 -17.88 7.87 1.93
C LEU A 66 -17.31 6.68 1.17
N CYS A 67 -16.15 6.86 0.55
CA CYS A 67 -15.36 5.76 0.01
C CYS A 67 -14.39 5.25 1.09
N MET A 68 -14.27 3.94 1.26
CA MET A 68 -13.32 3.33 2.19
C MET A 68 -12.35 2.42 1.46
N ILE A 69 -11.05 2.58 1.75
CA ILE A 69 -9.99 1.73 1.24
C ILE A 69 -9.30 1.07 2.43
N PHE A 70 -9.38 -0.26 2.48
CA PHE A 70 -8.67 -1.08 3.46
C PHE A 70 -7.37 -1.58 2.83
N VAL A 71 -6.24 -1.18 3.42
CA VAL A 71 -4.91 -1.62 3.04
C VAL A 71 -4.35 -2.49 4.16
N GLY A 72 -3.72 -3.59 3.81
CA GLY A 72 -3.15 -4.50 4.79
C GLY A 72 -2.65 -5.80 4.19
N GLN A 73 -2.21 -6.69 5.07
CA GLN A 73 -1.64 -7.98 4.69
C GLN A 73 -2.72 -8.99 4.26
N ALA A 74 -2.29 -10.13 3.69
CA ALA A 74 -3.19 -11.20 3.26
C ALA A 74 -4.11 -11.73 4.39
N GLU A 75 -3.68 -11.59 5.65
CA GLU A 75 -4.49 -11.89 6.83
C GLU A 75 -5.81 -11.10 6.86
N LEU A 76 -5.79 -9.82 6.50
CA LEU A 76 -6.99 -8.99 6.46
C LEU A 76 -8.04 -9.59 5.52
N ARG A 77 -7.62 -10.06 4.35
CA ARG A 77 -8.51 -10.72 3.38
C ARG A 77 -9.15 -11.97 3.98
N ARG A 78 -8.37 -12.82 4.65
CA ARG A 78 -8.87 -14.04 5.33
C ARG A 78 -9.83 -13.69 6.47
N ARG A 79 -9.55 -12.63 7.22
CA ARG A 79 -10.45 -12.17 8.30
C ARG A 79 -11.77 -11.66 7.72
N LEU A 80 -11.73 -10.83 6.68
CA LEU A 80 -12.93 -10.30 6.02
C LEU A 80 -13.76 -11.35 5.27
N SER A 81 -13.29 -12.59 5.13
CA SER A 81 -14.08 -13.71 4.60
C SER A 81 -14.75 -14.56 5.68
N LEU A 82 -14.56 -14.23 6.96
CA LEU A 82 -15.26 -14.90 8.05
C LEU A 82 -16.72 -14.46 8.09
N SER A 83 -17.62 -15.37 8.42
CA SER A 83 -19.08 -15.13 8.45
C SER A 83 -19.50 -13.96 9.35
N VAL A 84 -18.77 -13.73 10.45
CA VAL A 84 -19.00 -12.58 11.34
C VAL A 84 -18.86 -11.24 10.63
N HIS A 85 -18.04 -11.16 9.58
CA HIS A 85 -17.77 -9.95 8.80
C HIS A 85 -18.54 -9.90 7.48
N GLU A 86 -19.44 -10.85 7.22
CA GLU A 86 -20.26 -10.89 5.99
C GLU A 86 -20.97 -9.56 5.69
N PRO A 87 -21.57 -8.85 6.68
CA PRO A 87 -22.22 -7.56 6.41
C PRO A 87 -21.27 -6.48 5.90
N LEU A 88 -20.03 -6.44 6.37
CA LEU A 88 -19.00 -5.53 5.87
C LEU A 88 -18.46 -6.03 4.51
N ALA A 89 -18.27 -7.34 4.37
CA ALA A 89 -17.75 -7.98 3.17
C ALA A 89 -18.60 -7.71 1.93
N GLN A 90 -19.93 -7.64 2.08
CA GLN A 90 -20.88 -7.29 1.01
C GLN A 90 -20.74 -5.84 0.51
N ARG A 91 -20.18 -4.95 1.33
CA ARG A 91 -19.93 -3.56 0.96
C ARG A 91 -18.57 -3.35 0.29
N LEU A 92 -17.72 -4.39 0.25
CA LEU A 92 -16.43 -4.36 -0.43
C LEU A 92 -16.60 -4.70 -1.91
N VAL A 93 -16.82 -3.66 -2.72
CA VAL A 93 -17.04 -3.77 -4.16
C VAL A 93 -15.79 -4.26 -4.90
N VAL A 94 -14.60 -3.90 -4.43
CA VAL A 94 -13.33 -4.22 -5.08
C VAL A 94 -12.39 -4.90 -4.09
N ARG A 95 -11.79 -6.02 -4.51
CA ARG A 95 -10.74 -6.73 -3.77
C ARG A 95 -9.57 -6.95 -4.71
N TYR A 96 -8.44 -6.33 -4.40
CA TYR A 96 -7.22 -6.46 -5.18
C TYR A 96 -6.10 -7.07 -4.33
N HIS A 97 -5.21 -7.84 -4.97
CA HIS A 97 -3.96 -8.29 -4.36
C HIS A 97 -2.83 -7.71 -5.20
N ILE A 98 -2.01 -6.85 -4.59
CA ILE A 98 -0.81 -6.34 -5.25
C ILE A 98 0.24 -7.44 -5.19
N SER A 99 0.56 -8.01 -6.35
CA SER A 99 1.67 -8.96 -6.50
C SER A 99 3.01 -8.22 -6.61
N GLY A 100 4.11 -8.97 -6.54
CA GLY A 100 5.40 -8.45 -7.00
C GLY A 100 5.35 -8.06 -8.48
N LEU A 101 6.35 -7.29 -8.89
CA LEU A 101 6.57 -6.94 -10.29
C LEU A 101 6.83 -8.20 -11.12
N ALA A 102 6.35 -8.22 -12.36
CA ALA A 102 6.76 -9.19 -13.36
C ALA A 102 8.20 -8.93 -13.82
N LYS A 103 8.82 -9.92 -14.48
CA LYS A 103 10.22 -9.80 -14.94
C LYS A 103 10.36 -8.64 -15.92
N GLU A 104 9.35 -8.41 -16.75
CA GLU A 104 9.29 -7.35 -17.76
C GLU A 104 9.10 -5.96 -17.14
N GLU A 105 8.53 -5.89 -15.93
CA GLU A 105 8.28 -4.64 -15.20
C GLU A 105 9.49 -4.18 -14.39
N LEU A 106 10.48 -5.06 -14.14
CA LEU A 106 11.65 -4.76 -13.33
C LEU A 106 12.52 -3.65 -13.93
N LEU A 107 12.82 -3.72 -15.22
CA LEU A 107 13.67 -2.73 -15.89
C LEU A 107 12.99 -1.35 -15.93
N PRO A 108 11.72 -1.20 -16.38
CA PRO A 108 10.99 0.06 -16.28
C PRO A 108 10.93 0.61 -14.85
N TYR A 109 10.73 -0.26 -13.85
CA TYR A 109 10.71 0.13 -12.45
C TYR A 109 12.05 0.73 -12.01
N LEU A 110 13.16 0.05 -12.28
CA LEU A 110 14.50 0.54 -11.92
C LEU A 110 14.84 1.84 -12.66
N LYS A 111 14.52 1.93 -13.96
CA LYS A 111 14.69 3.15 -14.75
C LYS A 111 13.99 4.34 -14.11
N HIS A 112 12.70 4.18 -13.78
CA HIS A 112 11.95 5.22 -13.10
C HIS A 112 12.58 5.62 -11.75
N ARG A 113 13.08 4.66 -10.97
CA ARG A 113 13.75 4.94 -9.69
C ARG A 113 15.07 5.67 -9.86
N LEU A 114 15.84 5.33 -10.89
CA LEU A 114 17.09 5.99 -11.25
C LEU A 114 16.85 7.43 -11.74
N GLU A 115 15.80 7.64 -12.56
CA GLU A 115 15.40 8.97 -13.02
C GLU A 115 15.06 9.90 -11.83
N LEU A 116 14.34 9.38 -10.82
CA LEU A 116 14.06 10.11 -9.58
C LEU A 116 15.33 10.44 -8.78
N ALA A 117 16.38 9.65 -8.92
CA ALA A 117 17.71 9.91 -8.34
C ALA A 117 18.57 10.84 -9.21
N GLY A 118 18.06 11.28 -10.37
CA GLY A 118 18.74 12.21 -11.28
C GLY A 118 19.66 11.53 -12.31
N THR A 119 19.56 10.21 -12.51
CA THR A 119 20.31 9.51 -13.55
C THR A 119 19.39 8.89 -14.60
N GLN A 120 19.72 9.11 -15.86
CA GLN A 120 19.06 8.48 -17.02
C GLN A 120 19.91 7.36 -17.62
N MET A 121 21.07 7.08 -17.02
CA MET A 121 21.98 6.04 -17.50
C MET A 121 21.49 4.67 -17.04
N ASP A 122 21.62 3.69 -17.93
CA ASP A 122 21.41 2.29 -17.60
C ASP A 122 22.59 1.80 -16.77
N LEU A 123 22.37 1.64 -15.46
CA LEU A 123 23.41 1.22 -14.51
C LEU A 123 23.45 -0.29 -14.26
N PHE A 124 22.55 -1.08 -14.86
CA PHE A 124 22.43 -2.51 -14.61
C PHE A 124 22.60 -3.29 -15.91
N GLU A 125 23.48 -4.29 -15.89
CA GLU A 125 23.62 -5.23 -17.00
C GLU A 125 22.43 -6.22 -17.03
N GLN A 126 22.15 -6.79 -18.20
CA GLN A 126 21.08 -7.77 -18.36
C GLN A 126 21.20 -8.96 -17.38
N PRO A 127 22.40 -9.56 -17.16
CA PRO A 127 22.56 -10.64 -16.17
C PRO A 127 22.28 -10.18 -14.73
N ALA A 128 22.56 -8.91 -14.40
CA ALA A 128 22.28 -8.36 -13.07
C ALA A 128 20.78 -8.22 -12.83
N LEU A 129 20.02 -7.79 -13.84
CA LEU A 129 18.56 -7.72 -13.76
C LEU A 129 17.94 -9.11 -13.51
N GLU A 130 18.47 -10.15 -14.17
CA GLU A 130 18.00 -11.52 -13.95
C GLU A 130 18.33 -12.02 -12.54
N ALA A 131 19.55 -11.82 -12.08
CA ALA A 131 19.97 -12.17 -10.72
C ALA A 131 19.12 -11.43 -9.67
N LEU A 132 18.87 -10.14 -9.88
CA LEU A 132 18.05 -9.31 -9.00
C LEU A 132 16.59 -9.79 -8.97
N PHE A 133 16.01 -10.14 -10.11
CA PHE A 133 14.65 -10.68 -10.15
C PHE A 133 14.55 -12.00 -9.37
N GLN A 134 15.48 -12.94 -9.60
CA GLN A 134 15.52 -14.24 -8.92
C GLN A 134 15.69 -14.10 -7.41
N ALA A 135 16.55 -13.17 -6.95
CA ALA A 135 16.78 -12.95 -5.53
C ALA A 135 15.59 -12.30 -4.80
N THR A 136 14.76 -11.54 -5.53
CA THR A 136 13.70 -10.69 -4.95
C THR A 136 12.30 -11.21 -5.17
N ASN A 137 12.10 -12.09 -6.16
CA ASN A 137 10.80 -12.49 -6.70
C ASN A 137 9.91 -11.29 -7.06
N GLY A 138 10.50 -10.23 -7.60
CA GLY A 138 9.75 -9.04 -8.03
C GLY A 138 9.28 -8.14 -6.89
N LEU A 139 9.62 -8.41 -5.62
CA LEU A 139 9.14 -7.61 -4.49
C LEU A 139 9.83 -6.23 -4.45
N PRO A 140 9.11 -5.10 -4.64
CA PRO A 140 9.72 -3.78 -4.77
C PRO A 140 10.63 -3.39 -3.60
N ARG A 141 10.24 -3.73 -2.36
CA ARG A 141 11.06 -3.45 -1.18
C ARG A 141 12.39 -4.19 -1.20
N LYS A 142 12.40 -5.46 -1.62
CA LYS A 142 13.62 -6.27 -1.74
C LYS A 142 14.47 -5.80 -2.93
N ILE A 143 13.84 -5.49 -4.06
CA ILE A 143 14.49 -4.91 -5.23
C ILE A 143 15.25 -3.65 -4.84
N ASN A 144 14.60 -2.70 -4.17
CA ASN A 144 15.24 -1.45 -3.79
C ASN A 144 16.43 -1.67 -2.86
N LEU A 145 16.31 -2.59 -1.90
CA LEU A 145 17.39 -2.90 -0.97
C LEU A 145 18.60 -3.49 -1.71
N LEU A 146 18.39 -4.58 -2.46
CA LEU A 146 19.48 -5.24 -3.18
C LEU A 146 20.08 -4.34 -4.25
N ALA A 147 19.26 -3.62 -5.02
CA ALA A 147 19.77 -2.67 -6.01
C ALA A 147 20.65 -1.58 -5.37
N HIS A 148 20.26 -1.05 -4.21
CA HIS A 148 21.07 -0.07 -3.49
C HIS A 148 22.40 -0.66 -3.01
N LEU A 149 22.39 -1.85 -2.41
CA LEU A 149 23.59 -2.53 -1.97
C LEU A 149 24.52 -2.86 -3.14
N SER A 150 23.99 -3.38 -4.24
CA SER A 150 24.78 -3.70 -5.43
C SER A 150 25.36 -2.48 -6.11
N LEU A 151 24.67 -1.33 -6.10
CA LEU A 151 25.24 -0.06 -6.54
C LEU A 151 26.41 0.37 -5.65
N ASN A 152 26.32 0.18 -4.32
CA ASN A 152 27.42 0.47 -3.41
C ASN A 152 28.62 -0.46 -3.65
N VAL A 153 28.39 -1.78 -3.84
CA VAL A 153 29.44 -2.74 -4.16
C VAL A 153 30.13 -2.39 -5.48
N ALA A 154 29.35 -2.09 -6.53
CA ALA A 154 29.90 -1.65 -7.82
C ALA A 154 30.75 -0.38 -7.69
N ALA A 155 30.28 0.60 -6.89
CA ALA A 155 31.02 1.82 -6.64
C ALA A 155 32.36 1.57 -5.92
N LEU A 156 32.39 0.69 -4.92
CA LEU A 156 33.62 0.29 -4.22
C LEU A 156 34.63 -0.38 -5.16
N GLN A 157 34.13 -1.11 -6.16
CA GLN A 157 34.95 -1.78 -7.18
C GLN A 157 35.28 -0.88 -8.39
N ASN A 158 34.87 0.39 -8.37
CA ASN A 158 34.98 1.33 -9.49
C ASN A 158 34.36 0.82 -10.81
N ALA A 159 33.34 -0.03 -10.72
CA ALA A 159 32.61 -0.53 -11.87
C ALA A 159 31.61 0.52 -12.38
N GLN A 160 31.52 0.67 -13.71
CA GLN A 160 30.56 1.58 -14.34
C GLN A 160 29.14 1.00 -14.40
N LEU A 161 29.02 -0.33 -14.39
CA LEU A 161 27.75 -1.06 -14.45
C LEU A 161 27.67 -2.09 -13.32
N VAL A 162 26.46 -2.30 -12.83
CA VAL A 162 26.15 -3.37 -11.90
C VAL A 162 26.03 -4.69 -12.66
N SER A 163 26.95 -5.61 -12.40
CA SER A 163 26.95 -6.98 -12.92
C SER A 163 26.21 -7.95 -11.98
N ALA A 164 26.01 -9.19 -12.44
CA ALA A 164 25.41 -10.24 -11.61
C ALA A 164 26.24 -10.55 -10.35
N GLU A 165 27.55 -10.40 -10.39
CA GLU A 165 28.44 -10.63 -9.24
C GLU A 165 28.14 -9.66 -8.10
N HIS A 166 27.96 -8.36 -8.40
CA HIS A 166 27.58 -7.37 -7.39
C HIS A 166 26.21 -7.65 -6.76
N ILE A 167 25.28 -8.27 -7.50
CA ILE A 167 24.00 -8.72 -6.93
C ILE A 167 24.23 -9.88 -5.96
N LEU A 168 25.05 -10.87 -6.34
CA LEU A 168 25.34 -12.03 -5.49
C LEU A 168 26.05 -11.62 -4.20
N THR A 169 27.05 -10.73 -4.28
CA THR A 169 27.72 -10.17 -3.10
C THR A 169 26.74 -9.45 -2.18
N ALA A 170 25.84 -8.63 -2.74
CA ALA A 170 24.82 -7.94 -1.95
C ALA A 170 23.84 -8.93 -1.28
N VAL A 171 23.49 -10.03 -1.94
CA VAL A 171 22.65 -11.08 -1.35
C VAL A 171 23.33 -11.75 -0.17
N GLU A 172 24.62 -12.06 -0.27
CA GLU A 172 25.41 -12.64 0.83
C GLU A 172 25.49 -11.71 2.05
N GLU A 173 25.56 -10.40 1.85
CA GLU A 173 25.55 -9.41 2.94
C GLU A 173 24.18 -9.24 3.62
N THR A 174 23.09 -9.57 2.92
CA THR A 174 21.72 -9.37 3.42
C THR A 174 21.10 -10.64 4.01
N GLY A 175 21.76 -11.80 3.84
CA GLY A 175 21.32 -13.12 4.35
C GLY A 175 21.76 -13.38 5.78
#